data_AF-F3B6R6-F1
#
_entry.id   AF-F3B6R6-F1
#
_cell.length_a   1.000
_cell.length_b   1.000
_cell.length_c   1.000
_cell.angle_alpha   90.00
_cell.angle_beta   90.00
_cell.angle_gamma   90.00
#
_symmetry.space_group_name_H-M   'P 1'
#
loop_
_entity.id
_entity.type
_entity.pdbx_description
1 polymer ?
#
loop_
_entity_poly.entity_id
_entity_poly.type
_entity_poly.pdbx_seq_one_letter_code
_entity_poly.pdbx_strand_id
1 'polypeptide(L)'
;MITYKVDEKKLRFWKELYEKKSKFLKPNRISGSDLNTYFQDKYPAQNYDNEKFKEIVNLNSKEYFHENAGNINDIVAYTLNGDILVGIDLKTGFFHIESEDVSKSIPIYDDLFITRGLSKEDLQNYVIVGQFLELKEL
;
A
#
# COMPACT_ATOMS: atom_id res chain seq x y z
N MET A 1 -2.62 1.54 5.81
CA MET A 1 -3.99 1.75 6.26
C MET A 1 -3.94 1.60 7.75
N ILE A 2 -4.11 2.71 8.44
CA ILE A 2 -4.20 2.71 9.89
C ILE A 2 -5.67 2.45 10.20
N THR A 3 -5.99 1.26 10.69
CA THR A 3 -7.37 0.78 10.92
C THR A 3 -7.86 0.96 12.34
N TYR A 4 -7.00 1.51 13.21
CA TYR A 4 -7.30 1.79 14.61
C TYR A 4 -7.09 3.27 14.91
N LYS A 5 -7.70 3.74 16.00
CA LYS A 5 -7.49 5.10 16.48
C LYS A 5 -6.04 5.27 16.93
N VAL A 6 -5.30 6.13 16.23
CA VAL A 6 -3.95 6.52 16.64
C VAL A 6 -4.06 7.56 17.75
N ASP A 7 -3.58 7.21 18.94
CA ASP A 7 -3.50 8.13 20.05
C ASP A 7 -2.21 8.98 20.00
N GLU A 8 -2.11 9.96 20.88
CA GLU A 8 -0.92 10.82 20.93
C GLU A 8 0.36 10.06 21.29
N LYS A 9 0.27 8.98 22.07
CA LYS A 9 1.45 8.18 22.44
C LYS A 9 2.02 7.52 21.20
N LYS A 10 1.16 6.95 20.35
CA LYS A 10 1.53 6.34 19.09
C LYS A 10 2.10 7.35 18.10
N LEU A 11 1.51 8.54 17.98
CA LEU A 11 2.07 9.62 17.16
C LEU A 11 3.46 10.07 17.65
N ARG A 12 3.64 10.22 18.97
CA ARG A 12 4.95 10.54 19.57
C ARG A 12 5.97 9.44 19.26
N PHE A 13 5.60 8.17 19.41
CA PHE A 13 6.45 7.04 19.08
C PHE A 13 6.90 7.04 17.61
N TRP A 14 5.97 7.21 16.66
CA TRP A 14 6.31 7.28 15.24
C TRP A 14 7.19 8.48 14.90
N LYS A 15 6.95 9.64 15.53
CA LYS A 15 7.81 10.81 15.37
C LYS A 15 9.23 10.56 15.87
N GLU A 16 9.40 9.92 17.03
CA GLU A 16 10.72 9.55 17.55
C GLU A 16 11.44 8.54 16.65
N LEU A 17 10.73 7.52 16.15
CA LEU A 17 11.29 6.57 15.18
C LEU A 17 11.78 7.28 13.93
N TYR A 18 10.96 8.19 13.39
CA TYR A 18 11.29 9.00 12.23
C TYR A 18 12.56 9.83 12.45
N GLU A 19 12.64 10.59 13.54
CA GLU A 19 13.80 11.43 13.86
C GLU A 19 15.10 10.61 14.03
N LYS A 20 15.00 9.41 14.62
CA LYS A 20 16.15 8.52 14.84
C LYS A 20 16.63 7.82 13.57
N LYS A 21 15.70 7.39 12.71
CA LYS A 21 15.97 6.42 11.63
C LYS A 21 15.90 6.99 10.22
N SER A 22 15.12 8.05 9.97
CA SER A 22 14.83 8.55 8.61
C SER A 22 16.08 8.89 7.80
N LYS A 23 17.10 9.48 8.43
CA LYS A 23 18.39 9.81 7.78
C LYS A 23 19.17 8.60 7.23
N PHE A 24 18.83 7.40 7.68
CA PHE A 24 19.44 6.14 7.20
C PHE A 24 18.59 5.45 6.14
N LEU A 25 17.34 5.90 5.94
CA LEU A 25 16.47 5.38 4.90
C LEU A 25 16.82 6.00 3.56
N LYS A 26 16.75 5.18 2.52
CA LYS A 26 16.79 5.62 1.13
C LYS A 26 15.47 5.21 0.47
N PRO A 27 14.99 5.97 -0.53
CA PRO A 27 13.83 5.55 -1.30
C PRO A 27 14.06 4.14 -1.84
N ASN A 28 13.12 3.26 -1.59
CA ASN A 28 13.18 1.85 -1.99
C ASN A 28 11.84 1.37 -2.57
N ARG A 29 10.97 2.31 -2.98
CA ARG A 29 9.71 1.96 -3.61
C ARG A 29 9.95 1.19 -4.91
N ILE A 30 9.42 -0.02 -5.02
CA ILE A 30 9.44 -0.84 -6.24
C ILE A 30 8.31 -0.41 -7.20
N SER A 31 8.39 -0.87 -8.46
CA SER A 31 7.31 -0.62 -9.42
C SER A 31 6.04 -1.37 -9.05
N GLY A 32 4.89 -0.96 -9.60
CA GLY A 32 3.65 -1.71 -9.41
C GLY A 32 3.66 -3.07 -10.08
N SER A 33 4.42 -3.21 -11.17
CA SER A 33 4.62 -4.51 -11.83
C SER A 33 5.38 -5.48 -10.93
N ASP A 34 6.46 -5.03 -10.29
CA ASP A 34 7.21 -5.86 -9.34
C ASP A 34 6.38 -6.23 -8.10
N LEU A 35 5.60 -5.27 -7.59
CA LEU A 35 4.67 -5.50 -6.47
C LEU A 35 3.59 -6.51 -6.86
N ASN A 36 3.07 -6.42 -8.09
CA ASN A 36 2.09 -7.36 -8.61
C ASN A 36 2.67 -8.78 -8.75
N THR A 37 3.89 -8.91 -9.26
CA THR A 37 4.59 -10.21 -9.32
C THR A 37 4.70 -10.81 -7.91
N TYR A 38 5.18 -10.04 -6.93
CA TYR A 38 5.24 -10.50 -5.55
C TYR A 38 3.87 -10.93 -5.01
N PHE A 39 2.82 -10.13 -5.25
CA PHE A 39 1.47 -10.42 -4.79
C PHE A 39 0.95 -11.74 -5.38
N GLN A 40 1.09 -11.95 -6.69
CA GLN A 40 0.63 -13.16 -7.37
C GLN A 40 1.41 -14.40 -6.94
N ASP A 41 2.70 -14.27 -6.64
CA ASP A 41 3.54 -15.38 -6.16
C ASP A 41 3.17 -15.81 -4.74
N LYS A 42 2.79 -14.87 -3.87
CA LYS A 42 2.53 -15.12 -2.45
C LYS A 42 1.08 -15.49 -2.15
N TYR A 43 0.12 -14.89 -2.86
CA TYR A 43 -1.29 -15.03 -2.57
C TYR A 43 -2.02 -15.83 -3.66
N PRO A 44 -2.94 -16.75 -3.31
CA PRO A 44 -3.74 -17.49 -4.27
C PRO A 44 -4.85 -16.60 -4.87
N ALA A 45 -4.44 -15.57 -5.60
CA ALA A 45 -5.28 -14.55 -6.19
C ALA A 45 -6.05 -15.07 -7.41
N GLN A 46 -7.34 -14.75 -7.47
CA GLN A 46 -8.16 -14.95 -8.65
C GLN A 46 -8.35 -13.62 -9.36
N ASN A 47 -8.29 -13.61 -10.70
CA ASN A 47 -8.58 -12.41 -11.47
C ASN A 47 -10.00 -11.91 -11.16
N TYR A 48 -10.12 -10.62 -10.87
CA TYR A 48 -11.39 -9.95 -10.63
C TYR A 48 -11.55 -8.82 -11.65
N ASP A 49 -11.97 -9.19 -12.86
CA ASP A 49 -12.09 -8.25 -13.97
C ASP A 49 -13.38 -7.41 -13.86
N ASN A 50 -13.37 -6.46 -12.92
CA ASN A 50 -14.47 -5.55 -12.66
C ASN A 50 -14.04 -4.11 -12.99
N GLU A 51 -14.64 -3.53 -14.04
CA GLU A 51 -14.32 -2.18 -14.51
C GLU A 51 -14.56 -1.10 -13.45
N LYS A 52 -15.64 -1.19 -12.68
CA LYS A 52 -15.96 -0.20 -11.64
C LYS A 52 -14.93 -0.21 -10.53
N PHE A 53 -14.50 -1.40 -10.12
CA PHE A 53 -13.44 -1.52 -9.12
C PHE A 53 -12.11 -0.98 -9.65
N LYS A 54 -11.73 -1.32 -10.89
CA LYS A 54 -10.54 -0.74 -11.54
C LYS A 54 -10.61 0.79 -11.63
N GLU A 55 -11.78 1.36 -11.89
CA GLU A 55 -11.99 2.80 -11.90
C GLU A 55 -11.76 3.43 -10.52
N ILE A 56 -12.31 2.83 -9.44
CA ILE A 56 -12.07 3.29 -8.06
C ILE A 56 -10.57 3.30 -7.75
N VAL A 57 -9.87 2.22 -8.08
CA VAL A 57 -8.42 2.11 -7.86
C VAL A 57 -7.66 3.17 -8.66
N ASN A 58 -8.07 3.40 -9.93
CA ASN A 58 -7.45 4.41 -10.78
C ASN A 58 -7.65 5.83 -10.25
N LEU A 59 -8.85 6.16 -9.77
CA LEU A 59 -9.16 7.46 -9.19
C LEU A 59 -8.35 7.71 -7.92
N ASN A 60 -8.24 6.72 -7.03
CA ASN A 60 -7.42 6.81 -5.82
C ASN A 60 -5.93 6.95 -6.16
N SER A 61 -5.45 6.23 -7.18
CA SER A 61 -4.07 6.39 -7.66
C SER A 61 -3.82 7.81 -8.19
N LYS A 62 -4.77 8.37 -8.96
CA LYS A 62 -4.69 9.76 -9.45
C LYS A 62 -4.74 10.81 -8.35
N GLU A 63 -5.46 10.57 -7.26
CA GLU A 63 -5.46 11.48 -6.12
C GLU A 63 -4.06 11.57 -5.49
N TYR A 64 -3.35 10.44 -5.39
CA TYR A 64 -2.02 10.39 -4.77
C TYR A 64 -0.88 10.76 -5.72
N PHE A 65 -0.96 10.35 -7.00
CA PHE A 65 0.13 10.49 -7.98
C PHE A 65 -0.13 11.54 -9.05
N HIS A 66 -1.32 12.15 -9.10
CA HIS A 66 -1.71 13.16 -10.09
C HIS A 66 -1.44 12.69 -11.53
N GLU A 67 -0.74 13.47 -12.33
CA GLU A 67 -0.36 13.13 -13.71
C GLU A 67 0.58 11.91 -13.81
N ASN A 68 1.22 11.50 -12.72
CA ASN A 68 2.11 10.33 -12.70
C ASN A 68 1.38 9.01 -12.54
N ALA A 69 0.09 9.03 -12.19
CA ALA A 69 -0.73 7.82 -12.06
C ALA A 69 -0.76 6.98 -13.35
N GLY A 70 -1.04 5.68 -13.19
CA GLY A 70 -1.39 4.81 -14.30
C GLY A 70 -2.71 5.23 -14.95
N ASN A 71 -2.90 4.80 -16.20
CA ASN A 71 -4.21 4.82 -16.83
C ASN A 71 -5.02 3.59 -16.35
N ILE A 72 -6.31 3.54 -16.68
CA ILE A 72 -7.17 2.44 -16.22
C ILE A 72 -6.70 1.05 -16.69
N ASN A 73 -6.02 0.97 -17.84
CA ASN A 73 -5.46 -0.28 -18.36
C ASN A 73 -4.18 -0.70 -17.62
N ASP A 74 -3.58 0.19 -16.84
CA ASP A 74 -2.47 -0.13 -15.94
C ASP A 74 -2.98 -0.71 -14.61
N ILE A 75 -4.31 -0.78 -14.40
CA ILE A 75 -4.90 -1.32 -13.17
C ILE A 75 -5.24 -2.80 -13.36
N VAL A 76 -4.63 -3.63 -12.51
CA VAL A 76 -5.03 -5.02 -12.32
C VAL A 76 -5.85 -5.17 -11.05
N ALA A 77 -6.78 -6.13 -11.07
CA ALA A 77 -7.70 -6.37 -9.98
C ALA A 77 -7.86 -7.86 -9.71
N TYR A 78 -7.86 -8.21 -8.43
CA TYR A 78 -7.92 -9.58 -7.94
C TYR A 78 -8.91 -9.71 -6.80
N THR A 79 -9.33 -10.94 -6.55
CA THR A 79 -10.02 -11.34 -5.32
C THR A 79 -9.23 -12.44 -4.60
N LEU A 80 -9.20 -12.39 -3.28
CA LEU A 80 -8.73 -13.46 -2.41
C LEU A 80 -9.92 -14.00 -1.63
N ASN A 81 -10.09 -15.32 -1.64
CA ASN A 81 -11.15 -16.04 -0.93
C ASN A 81 -12.60 -15.57 -1.25
N GLY A 82 -12.78 -14.77 -2.30
CA GLY A 82 -14.09 -14.25 -2.74
C GLY A 82 -14.57 -13.00 -2.02
N ASP A 83 -13.88 -12.52 -0.99
CA ASP A 83 -14.34 -11.42 -0.12
C ASP A 83 -13.30 -10.32 0.14
N ILE A 84 -12.08 -10.47 -0.38
CA ILE A 84 -11.03 -9.43 -0.32
C ILE A 84 -10.69 -9.01 -1.74
N LEU A 85 -10.96 -7.76 -2.08
CA LEU A 85 -10.63 -7.20 -3.38
C LEU A 85 -9.29 -6.46 -3.27
N VAL A 86 -8.41 -6.69 -4.24
CA VAL A 86 -7.09 -6.07 -4.33
C VAL A 86 -6.93 -5.45 -5.70
N GLY A 87 -6.67 -4.15 -5.75
CA GLY A 87 -6.34 -3.43 -6.98
C GLY A 87 -4.91 -2.93 -6.92
N ILE A 88 -4.15 -3.06 -8.02
CA ILE A 88 -2.77 -2.58 -8.12
C ILE A 88 -2.62 -1.75 -9.40
N ASP A 89 -2.07 -0.54 -9.26
CA ASP A 89 -1.58 0.26 -10.38
C ASP A 89 -0.17 -0.19 -10.73
N LEU A 90 -0.03 -0.87 -11.87
CA LEU A 90 1.21 -1.46 -12.34
C LEU A 90 2.32 -0.43 -12.61
N LYS A 91 1.96 0.83 -12.85
CA LYS A 91 2.91 1.91 -13.12
C LYS A 91 3.49 2.49 -11.83
N THR A 92 2.66 2.77 -10.84
CA THR A 92 3.05 3.53 -9.64
C THR A 92 3.35 2.68 -8.41
N GLY A 93 2.84 1.44 -8.38
CA GLY A 93 2.78 0.63 -7.18
C GLY A 93 1.72 1.09 -6.19
N PHE A 94 0.82 2.00 -6.58
CA PHE A 94 -0.40 2.21 -5.79
C PHE A 94 -1.14 0.89 -5.66
N PHE A 95 -1.70 0.63 -4.48
CA PHE A 95 -2.59 -0.49 -4.29
C PHE A 95 -3.74 -0.12 -3.37
N HIS A 96 -4.88 -0.76 -3.59
CA HIS A 96 -6.11 -0.61 -2.83
C HIS A 96 -6.57 -1.99 -2.40
N ILE A 97 -6.99 -2.11 -1.14
CA ILE A 97 -7.55 -3.36 -0.61
C ILE A 97 -8.85 -3.02 0.09
N GLU A 98 -9.91 -3.75 -0.24
CA GLU A 98 -11.19 -3.65 0.45
C GLU A 98 -11.75 -5.03 0.77
N SER A 99 -12.44 -5.13 1.90
CA SER A 99 -13.15 -6.32 2.34
C SER A 99 -14.27 -5.88 3.28
N GLU A 100 -15.34 -6.66 3.36
CA GLU A 100 -16.40 -6.46 4.37
C GLU A 100 -15.83 -6.57 5.80
N ASP A 101 -14.86 -7.47 5.99
CA ASP A 101 -14.15 -7.64 7.26
C ASP A 101 -12.73 -7.07 7.15
N VAL A 102 -12.54 -5.87 7.69
CA VAL A 102 -11.24 -5.17 7.71
C VAL A 102 -10.14 -5.99 8.39
N SER A 103 -10.47 -6.89 9.31
CA SER A 103 -9.46 -7.72 9.98
C SER A 103 -8.72 -8.65 9.02
N LYS A 104 -9.38 -9.03 7.89
CA LYS A 104 -8.79 -9.87 6.84
C LYS A 104 -7.90 -9.09 5.88
N SER A 105 -8.17 -7.80 5.66
CA SER A 105 -7.39 -6.98 4.74
C SER A 105 -6.12 -6.40 5.37
N ILE A 106 -6.09 -6.20 6.69
CA ILE A 106 -4.94 -5.63 7.42
C ILE A 106 -3.63 -6.40 7.13
N PRO A 107 -3.55 -7.74 7.29
CA PRO A 107 -2.29 -8.46 7.08
C PRO A 107 -1.77 -8.36 5.64
N ILE A 108 -2.67 -8.33 4.65
CA ILE A 108 -2.32 -8.21 3.23
C ILE A 108 -1.87 -6.77 2.94
N TYR A 109 -2.55 -5.78 3.52
CA TYR A 109 -2.17 -4.39 3.38
C TYR A 109 -0.76 -4.16 3.92
N ASP A 110 -0.49 -4.60 5.15
CA ASP A 110 0.79 -4.37 5.82
C ASP A 110 1.93 -5.05 5.06
N ASP A 111 1.71 -6.26 4.57
CA ASP A 111 2.68 -6.99 3.74
C ASP A 111 2.99 -6.27 2.42
N LEU A 112 1.97 -5.84 1.67
CA LEU A 112 2.17 -5.09 0.44
C LEU A 112 2.77 -3.71 0.70
N PHE A 113 2.42 -3.05 1.80
CA PHE A 113 2.97 -1.76 2.18
C PHE A 113 4.48 -1.85 2.46
N ILE A 114 4.91 -2.86 3.23
CA ILE A 114 6.33 -3.10 3.51
C ILE A 114 7.09 -3.51 2.26
N THR A 115 6.53 -4.44 1.48
CA THR A 115 7.17 -4.97 0.26
C THR A 115 7.32 -3.88 -0.79
N ARG A 116 6.29 -3.07 -0.97
CA ARG A 116 6.29 -1.96 -1.91
C ARG A 116 7.40 -0.96 -1.61
N GLY A 117 7.70 -0.70 -0.33
CA GLY A 117 8.69 0.28 0.08
C GLY A 117 8.20 1.74 0.00
N LEU A 118 9.11 2.66 0.30
CA LEU A 118 8.84 4.09 0.46
C LEU A 118 9.42 4.92 -0.69
N SER A 119 8.64 5.87 -1.20
CA SER A 119 9.11 6.86 -2.18
C SER A 119 9.87 8.00 -1.50
N LYS A 120 10.40 8.93 -2.30
CA LYS A 120 11.05 10.15 -1.78
C LYS A 120 10.07 11.02 -0.99
N GLU A 121 8.82 11.08 -1.45
CA GLU A 121 7.73 11.84 -0.87
C GLU A 121 7.25 11.20 0.43
N ASP A 122 7.11 9.87 0.48
CA ASP A 122 6.79 9.14 1.70
C ASP A 122 7.79 9.42 2.82
N LEU A 123 9.08 9.48 2.47
CA LEU A 123 10.16 9.71 3.42
C LEU A 123 10.09 11.10 4.09
N GLN A 124 9.21 12.00 3.64
CA GLN A 124 8.96 13.29 4.29
C GLN A 124 7.83 13.22 5.32
N ASN A 125 7.05 12.13 5.35
CA ASN A 125 5.91 11.97 6.23
C ASN A 125 6.24 11.05 7.40
N TYR A 126 6.40 11.63 8.59
CA TYR A 126 6.78 10.90 9.81
C TYR A 126 5.79 9.80 10.20
N VAL A 127 4.51 9.92 9.82
CA VAL A 127 3.49 8.90 10.10
C VAL A 127 3.71 7.68 9.20
N ILE A 128 3.90 7.90 7.90
CA ILE A 128 4.15 6.82 6.93
C ILE A 128 5.44 6.08 7.27
N VAL A 129 6.52 6.83 7.54
CA VAL A 129 7.81 6.25 7.90
C VAL A 129 7.74 5.54 9.26
N GLY A 130 7.08 6.13 10.26
CA GLY A 130 6.90 5.51 11.57
C GLY A 130 6.14 4.18 11.49
N GLN A 131 5.04 4.14 10.73
CA GLN A 131 4.28 2.91 10.47
C GLN A 131 5.16 1.88 9.75
N PHE A 132 5.90 2.28 8.70
CA PHE A 132 6.77 1.38 7.95
C PHE A 132 7.87 0.76 8.81
N LEU A 133 8.52 1.57 9.65
CA LEU A 133 9.59 1.11 10.54
C LEU A 133 9.04 0.16 11.61
N GLU A 134 7.90 0.50 12.20
CA GLU A 134 7.25 -0.36 13.18
C GLU A 134 6.87 -1.72 12.58
N LEU A 135 6.22 -1.73 11.42
CA LEU A 135 5.84 -2.98 10.75
C LEU A 135 7.04 -3.82 10.32
N LYS A 136 8.20 -3.21 10.06
CA LYS A 136 9.45 -3.92 9.73
C LYS A 136 10.17 -4.53 10.92
N GLU A 137 9.92 -4.01 12.13
CA GLU A 137 10.53 -4.50 13.37
C GLU A 137 9.68 -5.58 14.07
N LEU A 138 8.46 -5.85 13.57
CA LEU A 138 7.58 -6.96 13.95
C LEU A 138 7.93 -8.24 13.17
#